data_AF-A0A7C4QU92-F1
#
_entry.id   AF-A0A7C4QU92-F1
#
_cell.length_a   1.000
_cell.length_b   1.000
_cell.length_c   1.000
_cell.angle_alpha   90.00
_cell.angle_beta   90.00
_cell.angle_gamma   90.00
#
_symmetry.space_group_name_H-M   'P 1'
#
loop_
_entity.id
_entity.type
_entity.pdbx_description
1 polymer ?
#
loop_
_entity_poly.entity_id
_entity_poly.type
_entity_poly.pdbx_seq_one_letter_code
_entity_poly.pdbx_strand_id
1 'polypeptide(L)'
;MGSPTTCRCRGRRSSRPFPPTRKKEPRPMADLRGFDANQVEPSTDFDPIPAGKYLAIITESEMKPNKAGTGHFLQLTFQIMEGPFKNRLLWARLNLDNPNATAVQIARAELSAICRAVGVLAPNDSVELHNLPLVVHVKCKKRDDTGEIANEIKGYAKKEAPAAPAASAQPQANTTPPWRRS
;
A
#
# COMPACT_ATOMS: atom_id res chain seq x y z
N MET A 1 72.12 40.31 -33.70
CA MET A 1 72.29 40.95 -32.39
C MET A 1 70.95 41.54 -32.00
N GLY A 2 70.18 40.80 -31.19
CA GLY A 2 68.79 41.14 -30.84
C GLY A 2 68.70 41.52 -29.38
N SER A 3 68.18 42.71 -29.12
CA SER A 3 67.54 43.14 -27.88
C SER A 3 66.36 43.99 -28.37
N PRO A 4 65.18 43.95 -27.70
CA PRO A 4 65.12 44.57 -26.39
C PRO A 4 64.02 44.04 -25.43
N THR A 5 64.00 44.67 -24.25
CA THR A 5 62.82 44.98 -23.44
C THR A 5 62.27 43.90 -22.50
N THR A 6 62.71 44.04 -21.26
CA THR A 6 62.03 43.70 -20.01
C THR A 6 60.56 44.11 -20.01
N CYS A 7 59.64 43.17 -19.74
CA CYS A 7 58.34 43.50 -19.16
C CYS A 7 57.94 42.44 -18.13
N ARG A 8 57.86 42.90 -16.88
CA ARG A 8 57.60 42.12 -15.67
C ARG A 8 56.10 42.16 -15.39
N CYS A 9 55.33 41.20 -15.91
CA CYS A 9 53.90 41.10 -15.61
C CYS A 9 53.64 40.11 -14.46
N ARG A 10 53.35 40.68 -13.28
CA ARG A 10 52.63 40.01 -12.18
C ARG A 10 51.16 39.81 -12.57
N GLY A 11 50.56 38.73 -12.05
CA GLY A 11 49.11 38.51 -11.99
C GLY A 11 48.61 37.65 -13.15
N ARG A 12 47.82 36.61 -12.95
CA ARG A 12 46.63 36.55 -12.09
C ARG A 12 46.32 35.07 -11.83
N ARG A 13 46.55 34.59 -10.62
CA ARG A 13 46.09 33.27 -10.16
C ARG A 13 44.56 33.35 -10.15
N SER A 14 43.89 32.55 -10.98
CA SER A 14 42.42 32.51 -11.05
C SER A 14 41.89 31.85 -9.77
N SER A 15 41.72 32.67 -8.73
CA SER A 15 40.93 32.31 -7.56
C SER A 15 39.48 32.18 -7.99
N ARG A 16 39.06 30.94 -8.29
CA ARG A 16 37.64 30.60 -8.34
C ARG A 16 37.06 30.92 -6.96
N PRO A 17 36.02 31.76 -6.83
CA PRO A 17 35.38 31.94 -5.55
C PRO A 17 34.74 30.61 -5.12
N PHE A 18 35.07 30.18 -3.91
CA PHE A 18 34.41 29.10 -3.21
C PHE A 18 32.90 29.43 -3.12
N PRO A 19 31.98 28.50 -3.37
CA PRO A 19 30.56 28.78 -3.16
C PRO A 19 30.32 29.14 -1.69
N PRO A 20 29.46 30.12 -1.38
CA PRO A 20 29.14 30.45 0.00
C PRO A 20 28.52 29.21 0.65
N THR A 21 29.05 28.85 1.82
CA THR A 21 28.49 27.82 2.68
C THR A 21 27.02 28.12 2.92
N ARG A 22 26.14 27.25 2.43
CA ARG A 22 24.70 27.30 2.65
C ARG A 22 24.51 27.30 4.17
N LYS A 23 24.11 28.44 4.74
CA LYS A 23 23.78 28.58 6.16
C LYS A 23 22.82 27.44 6.50
N LYS A 24 23.20 26.57 7.44
CA LYS A 24 22.29 25.58 8.02
C LYS A 24 21.17 26.37 8.69
N GLU A 25 20.05 26.55 8.01
CA GLU A 25 18.81 26.93 8.69
C GLU A 25 18.53 25.86 9.74
N PRO A 26 18.41 26.23 11.03
CA PRO A 26 17.89 25.32 12.01
C PRO A 26 16.47 24.98 11.57
N ARG A 27 16.21 23.70 11.34
CA ARG A 27 14.86 23.18 11.06
C ARG A 27 13.94 23.75 12.15
N PRO A 28 12.78 24.35 11.80
CA PRO A 28 11.85 24.81 12.83
C PRO A 28 11.46 23.60 13.67
N MET A 29 12.02 23.52 14.88
CA MET A 29 11.56 22.56 15.87
C MET A 29 10.22 23.09 16.38
N ALA A 30 9.21 22.23 16.40
CA ALA A 30 7.87 22.58 16.84
C ALA A 30 7.94 23.20 18.25
N ASP A 31 7.36 24.38 18.41
CA ASP A 31 7.24 25.04 19.71
C ASP A 31 6.11 24.35 20.49
N LEU A 32 6.46 23.64 21.57
CA LEU A 32 5.53 22.85 22.39
C LEU A 32 5.10 23.62 23.66
N ARG A 33 5.33 24.93 23.72
CA ARG A 33 4.91 25.78 24.84
C ARG A 33 3.39 25.82 24.92
N GLY A 34 2.83 25.15 25.94
CA GLY A 34 1.38 25.06 26.18
C GLY A 34 0.78 23.67 25.97
N PHE A 35 1.59 22.65 25.66
CA PHE A 35 1.13 21.27 25.61
C PHE A 35 1.18 20.65 27.02
N ASP A 36 0.01 20.38 27.60
CA ASP A 36 -0.14 19.71 28.90
C ASP A 36 -0.44 18.23 28.69
N ALA A 37 0.56 17.38 28.92
CA ALA A 37 0.48 15.94 28.70
C ALA A 37 -0.49 15.22 29.66
N ASN A 38 -1.07 15.91 30.64
CA ASN A 38 -2.08 15.36 31.54
C ASN A 38 -3.51 15.52 30.99
N GLN A 39 -3.74 16.40 30.00
CA GLN A 39 -5.04 16.60 29.35
C GLN A 39 -5.17 15.83 28.03
N VAL A 40 -4.08 15.25 27.55
CA VAL A 40 -4.05 14.45 26.34
C VAL A 40 -4.01 13.00 26.75
N GLU A 41 -5.14 12.30 26.62
CA GLU A 41 -5.16 10.85 26.75
C GLU A 41 -4.10 10.27 25.79
N PRO A 42 -3.12 9.48 26.30
CA PRO A 42 -2.12 8.86 25.45
C PRO A 42 -2.85 8.03 24.39
N SER A 43 -2.50 8.25 23.12
CA SER A 43 -3.08 7.54 21.97
C SER A 43 -3.25 6.07 22.33
N THR A 44 -4.51 5.64 22.38
CA THR A 44 -4.91 4.26 22.64
C THR A 44 -4.01 3.34 21.83
N ASP A 45 -3.33 2.43 22.53
CA ASP A 45 -2.54 1.36 21.93
C ASP A 45 -3.32 0.82 20.74
N PHE A 46 -2.75 0.98 19.55
CA PHE A 46 -3.38 0.56 18.32
C PHE A 46 -3.31 -0.96 18.24
N ASP A 47 -4.19 -1.61 19.00
CA ASP A 47 -4.27 -3.06 19.05
C ASP A 47 -4.37 -3.60 17.61
N PRO A 48 -3.48 -4.52 17.22
CA PRO A 48 -3.47 -5.08 15.89
C PRO A 48 -4.79 -5.80 15.66
N ILE A 49 -5.40 -5.58 14.49
CA ILE A 49 -6.62 -6.29 14.13
C ILE A 49 -6.23 -7.75 13.96
N PRO A 50 -6.86 -8.69 14.68
CA PRO A 50 -6.54 -10.09 14.57
C PRO A 50 -6.72 -10.57 13.13
N ALA A 51 -5.97 -11.60 12.75
CA ALA A 51 -6.09 -12.19 11.43
C ALA A 51 -7.50 -12.80 11.26
N GLY A 52 -8.26 -12.32 10.28
CA GLY A 52 -9.67 -12.64 10.17
C GLY A 52 -10.30 -12.09 8.90
N LYS A 53 -11.59 -12.39 8.73
CA LYS A 53 -12.42 -11.87 7.64
C LYS A 53 -13.26 -10.71 8.17
N TYR A 54 -13.18 -9.56 7.52
CA TYR A 54 -13.89 -8.36 7.96
C TYR A 54 -14.67 -7.77 6.79
N LEU A 55 -15.89 -7.31 7.06
CA LEU A 55 -16.65 -6.55 6.08
C LEU A 55 -16.14 -5.11 6.07
N ALA A 56 -15.65 -4.68 4.92
CA ALA A 56 -15.07 -3.36 4.72
C ALA A 56 -15.62 -2.71 3.44
N ILE A 57 -15.52 -1.39 3.39
CA ILE A 57 -15.81 -0.57 2.21
C ILE A 57 -14.53 0.17 1.79
N ILE A 58 -14.39 0.44 0.51
CA ILE A 58 -13.34 1.34 0.02
C ILE A 58 -13.84 2.77 0.23
N THR A 59 -13.14 3.54 1.06
CA THR A 59 -13.48 4.94 1.34
C THR A 59 -12.75 5.89 0.41
N GLU A 60 -11.49 5.58 0.09
CA GLU A 60 -10.62 6.45 -0.67
C GLU A 60 -9.71 5.64 -1.60
N SER A 61 -9.46 6.21 -2.78
CA SER A 61 -8.44 5.76 -3.70
C SER A 61 -7.57 6.95 -4.10
N GLU A 62 -6.25 6.79 -3.96
CA GLU A 62 -5.29 7.87 -4.24
C GLU A 62 -4.09 7.33 -5.02
N MET A 63 -3.76 7.97 -6.14
CA MET A 63 -2.59 7.64 -6.93
C MET A 63 -1.39 8.44 -6.41
N LYS A 64 -0.38 7.74 -5.87
CA LYS A 64 0.84 8.38 -5.36
C LYS A 64 2.07 7.95 -6.16
N PRO A 65 3.05 8.85 -6.36
CA PRO A 65 4.33 8.45 -6.90
C PRO A 65 5.06 7.53 -5.92
N ASN A 66 5.72 6.50 -6.42
CA ASN A 66 6.52 5.60 -5.60
C ASN A 66 7.74 6.34 -5.00
N LYS A 67 8.30 5.81 -3.91
CA LYS A 67 9.45 6.43 -3.22
C LYS A 67 10.69 6.57 -4.12
N ALA A 68 10.79 5.77 -5.17
CA ALA A 68 11.90 5.80 -6.13
C ALA A 68 11.67 6.80 -7.29
N GLY A 69 10.48 7.41 -7.40
CA GLY A 69 10.09 8.25 -8.53
C GLY A 69 10.02 7.53 -9.87
N THR A 70 10.06 6.20 -9.89
CA THR A 70 10.11 5.37 -11.12
C THR A 70 8.73 4.95 -11.63
N GLY A 71 7.66 5.36 -10.95
CA GLY A 71 6.29 5.03 -11.31
C GLY A 71 5.29 5.42 -10.22
N HIS A 72 4.06 4.95 -10.39
CA HIS A 72 2.93 5.28 -9.53
C HIS A 72 2.34 4.03 -8.86
N PHE A 73 1.83 4.21 -7.64
CA PHE A 73 1.05 3.20 -6.93
C PHE A 73 -0.32 3.75 -6.58
N LEU A 74 -1.32 2.88 -6.66
CA LEU A 74 -2.67 3.15 -6.19
C LEU A 74 -2.76 2.74 -4.72
N GLN A 75 -2.99 3.71 -3.85
CA GLN A 75 -3.31 3.46 -2.46
C GLN A 75 -4.84 3.37 -2.31
N LEU A 76 -5.31 2.26 -1.76
CA LEU A 76 -6.72 2.07 -1.42
C LEU A 76 -6.86 2.05 0.11
N THR A 77 -7.82 2.83 0.61
CA THR A 77 -8.20 2.85 2.02
C THR A 77 -9.48 2.03 2.19
N PHE A 78 -9.41 1.01 3.03
CA PHE A 78 -10.53 0.15 3.40
C PHE A 78 -10.96 0.48 4.83
N GLN A 79 -12.22 0.84 5.03
CA GLN A 79 -12.81 1.03 6.35
C GLN A 79 -13.67 -0.18 6.73
N ILE A 80 -13.41 -0.76 7.89
CA ILE A 80 -14.22 -1.84 8.44
C ILE A 80 -15.58 -1.28 8.89
N MET A 81 -16.66 -1.88 8.39
CA MET A 81 -18.05 -1.45 8.68
C MET A 81 -18.65 -2.20 9.86
N GLU A 82 -18.28 -3.46 10.05
CA GLU A 82 -18.90 -4.37 11.01
C GLU A 82 -17.87 -5.09 11.90
N GLY A 83 -18.31 -5.47 13.09
CA GLY A 83 -17.51 -6.21 14.07
C GLY A 83 -16.88 -5.32 15.16
N PRO A 84 -16.06 -5.93 16.04
CA PRO A 84 -15.44 -5.23 17.17
C PRO A 84 -14.40 -4.17 16.74
N PHE A 85 -13.95 -4.20 15.48
CA PHE A 85 -12.98 -3.26 14.90
C PHE A 85 -13.62 -2.29 13.90
N LYS A 86 -14.90 -1.95 14.10
CA LYS A 86 -15.62 -0.97 13.27
C LYS A 86 -14.88 0.37 13.22
N ASN A 87 -14.92 1.05 12.08
CA ASN A 87 -14.22 2.32 11.80
C ASN A 87 -12.69 2.22 11.77
N ARG A 88 -12.13 1.01 11.78
CA ARG A 88 -10.70 0.82 11.59
C ARG A 88 -10.36 0.90 10.10
N LEU A 89 -9.27 1.61 9.81
CA LEU A 89 -8.76 1.80 8.46
C LEU A 89 -7.62 0.81 8.18
N LEU A 90 -7.68 0.20 7.00
CA LEU A 90 -6.65 -0.66 6.44
C LEU A 90 -6.22 -0.07 5.11
N TRP A 91 -4.93 -0.17 4.80
CA TRP A 91 -4.38 0.40 3.57
C TRP A 91 -3.78 -0.70 2.71
N ALA A 92 -4.15 -0.75 1.43
CA ALA A 92 -3.46 -1.53 0.42
C ALA A 92 -2.71 -0.61 -0.53
N ARG A 93 -1.53 -1.03 -0.97
CA ARG A 93 -0.71 -0.31 -1.95
C ARG A 93 -0.50 -1.19 -3.17
N LEU A 94 -1.17 -0.85 -4.26
CA LEU A 94 -1.12 -1.57 -5.52
C LEU A 94 -0.14 -0.86 -6.45
N ASN A 95 1.04 -1.46 -6.67
CA ASN A 95 2.07 -0.91 -7.56
C ASN A 95 1.73 -1.24 -9.02
N LEU A 96 0.85 -0.44 -9.63
CA LEU A 96 0.41 -0.64 -11.03
C LEU A 96 1.49 -0.26 -12.04
N ASP A 97 2.35 0.69 -11.68
CA ASP A 97 3.43 1.17 -12.54
C ASP A 97 4.77 1.14 -11.78
N ASN A 98 5.64 0.22 -12.17
CA ASN A 98 6.96 0.00 -11.58
C ASN A 98 7.84 -0.73 -12.61
N PRO A 99 9.14 -0.42 -12.72
CA PRO A 99 10.09 -1.19 -13.55
C PRO A 99 10.11 -2.70 -13.24
N ASN A 100 9.74 -3.12 -12.04
CA ASN A 100 9.64 -4.53 -11.69
C ASN A 100 8.32 -5.16 -12.18
N ALA A 101 8.40 -5.96 -13.25
CA ALA A 101 7.26 -6.64 -13.84
C ALA A 101 6.50 -7.56 -12.86
N THR A 102 7.20 -8.21 -11.93
CA THR A 102 6.58 -9.09 -10.93
C THR A 102 5.66 -8.32 -9.98
N ALA A 103 6.07 -7.11 -9.57
CA ALA A 103 5.25 -6.25 -8.71
C ALA A 103 3.98 -5.79 -9.43
N VAL A 104 4.10 -5.43 -10.71
CA VAL A 104 2.97 -5.04 -11.56
C VAL A 104 1.99 -6.21 -11.76
N GLN A 105 2.51 -7.43 -11.97
CA GLN A 105 1.68 -8.63 -12.08
C GLN A 105 0.89 -8.91 -10.80
N ILE A 106 1.52 -8.81 -9.64
CA ILE A 106 0.84 -8.98 -8.34
C ILE A 106 -0.22 -7.90 -8.15
N ALA A 107 0.10 -6.64 -8.42
CA ALA A 107 -0.84 -5.53 -8.29
C ALA A 107 -2.06 -5.69 -9.21
N ARG A 108 -1.86 -6.12 -10.47
CA ARG A 108 -2.96 -6.43 -11.41
C ARG A 108 -3.80 -7.62 -10.93
N ALA A 109 -3.18 -8.65 -10.38
CA ALA A 109 -3.88 -9.81 -9.83
C ALA A 109 -4.75 -9.42 -8.61
N GLU A 110 -4.23 -8.59 -7.72
CA GLU A 110 -4.98 -8.05 -6.57
C GLU A 110 -6.13 -7.14 -7.01
N LEU A 111 -5.89 -6.23 -7.96
CA LEU A 111 -6.94 -5.37 -8.51
C LEU A 111 -8.06 -6.21 -9.12
N SER A 112 -7.71 -7.27 -9.86
CA SER A 112 -8.68 -8.22 -10.42
C SER A 112 -9.49 -8.95 -9.34
N ALA A 113 -8.87 -9.29 -8.20
CA ALA A 113 -9.57 -9.89 -7.06
C ALA A 113 -10.56 -8.91 -6.42
N ILE A 114 -10.19 -7.63 -6.27
CA ILE A 114 -11.08 -6.58 -5.77
C ILE A 114 -12.27 -6.37 -6.73
N CYS A 115 -12.01 -6.28 -8.03
CA CYS A 115 -13.04 -6.14 -9.07
C CYS A 115 -14.09 -7.27 -8.98
N ARG A 116 -13.62 -8.52 -8.85
CA ARG A 116 -14.49 -9.69 -8.67
C ARG A 116 -15.25 -9.68 -7.34
N ALA A 117 -14.61 -9.23 -6.25
CA ALA A 117 -15.25 -9.12 -4.94
C ALA A 117 -16.36 -8.07 -4.91
N VAL A 118 -16.15 -6.96 -5.61
CA VAL A 118 -17.10 -5.85 -5.73
C VAL A 118 -18.23 -6.18 -6.73
N GLY A 119 -17.95 -7.04 -7.72
CA GLY A 119 -18.90 -7.41 -8.77
C GLY A 119 -18.83 -6.53 -10.02
N VAL A 120 -17.78 -5.69 -10.13
CA VAL A 120 -17.51 -4.85 -11.29
C VAL A 120 -16.35 -5.48 -12.05
N LEU A 121 -16.64 -6.10 -13.21
CA LEU A 121 -15.64 -6.87 -13.97
C LEU A 121 -14.65 -5.99 -14.75
N ALA A 122 -15.09 -4.81 -15.16
CA ALA A 122 -14.29 -3.86 -15.92
C ALA A 122 -14.55 -2.45 -15.39
N PRO A 123 -13.92 -2.04 -14.27
CA PRO A 123 -14.01 -0.67 -13.81
C PRO A 123 -13.24 0.24 -14.76
N ASN A 124 -13.85 1.35 -15.16
CA ASN A 124 -13.14 2.40 -15.92
C ASN A 124 -12.39 3.34 -14.99
N ASP A 125 -12.94 3.57 -13.80
CA ASP A 125 -12.40 4.49 -12.80
C ASP A 125 -12.30 3.82 -11.43
N SER A 126 -11.30 4.23 -10.64
CA SER A 126 -11.10 3.71 -9.27
C SER A 126 -12.24 4.11 -8.33
N VAL A 127 -12.98 5.17 -8.67
CA VAL A 127 -14.13 5.68 -7.92
C VAL A 127 -15.32 4.71 -7.99
N GLU A 128 -15.42 3.90 -9.06
CA GLU A 128 -16.50 2.92 -9.21
C GLU A 128 -16.42 1.80 -8.15
N LEU A 129 -15.27 1.63 -7.50
CA LEU A 129 -15.05 0.65 -6.45
C LEU A 129 -15.39 1.21 -5.05
N HIS A 130 -15.66 2.52 -4.92
CA HIS A 130 -15.92 3.18 -3.63
C HIS A 130 -17.29 2.82 -3.07
N ASN A 131 -17.39 2.81 -1.73
CA ASN A 131 -18.64 2.57 -0.98
C ASN A 131 -19.32 1.21 -1.27
N LEU A 132 -18.59 0.27 -1.88
CA LEU A 132 -19.12 -1.07 -2.15
C LEU A 132 -18.65 -2.04 -1.07
N PRO A 133 -19.57 -2.81 -0.46
CA PRO A 133 -19.24 -3.76 0.60
C PRO A 133 -18.45 -4.95 0.04
N LEU A 134 -17.26 -5.17 0.57
CA LEU A 134 -16.42 -6.34 0.29
C LEU A 134 -15.92 -6.98 1.59
N VAL A 135 -15.49 -8.23 1.52
CA VAL A 135 -14.88 -8.93 2.65
C VAL A 135 -13.36 -8.93 2.45
N VAL A 136 -12.62 -8.32 3.37
CA VAL A 136 -11.16 -8.31 3.37
C VAL A 136 -10.62 -9.39 4.32
N HIS A 137 -9.61 -10.13 3.87
CA HIS A 137 -8.90 -11.11 4.68
C HIS A 137 -7.64 -10.45 5.25
N VAL A 138 -7.69 -10.08 6.52
CA VAL A 138 -6.58 -9.44 7.23
C VAL A 138 -5.65 -10.52 7.78
N LYS A 139 -4.35 -10.29 7.65
CA LYS A 139 -3.31 -11.09 8.27
C LYS A 139 -2.38 -10.17 9.06
N CYS A 140 -2.13 -10.55 10.29
CA CYS A 140 -1.08 -9.97 11.11
C CYS A 140 0.28 -10.49 10.61
N LYS A 141 1.13 -9.61 10.09
CA LYS A 141 2.52 -9.90 9.80
C LYS A 141 3.38 -9.19 10.83
N LYS A 142 4.09 -9.96 11.64
CA LYS A 142 5.11 -9.42 12.54
C LYS A 142 6.28 -8.95 11.68
N ARG A 143 6.67 -7.68 11.81
CA ARG A 143 7.84 -7.16 11.13
C ARG A 143 9.09 -7.58 11.90
N ASP A 144 9.99 -8.27 11.24
CA ASP A 144 11.21 -8.80 11.86
C ASP A 144 12.14 -7.69 12.37
N ASP A 145 12.09 -6.50 11.75
CA ASP A 145 12.94 -5.35 12.11
C ASP A 145 12.51 -4.60 13.38
N THR A 146 11.21 -4.56 13.69
CA THR A 146 10.64 -3.65 14.71
C THR A 146 9.81 -4.40 15.75
N GLY A 147 9.49 -5.67 15.50
CA GLY A 147 8.61 -6.46 16.38
C GLY A 147 7.13 -6.07 16.31
N GLU A 148 6.80 -4.95 15.66
CA GLU A 148 5.43 -4.47 15.48
C GLU A 148 4.63 -5.38 14.54
N ILE A 149 3.38 -5.62 14.93
CA ILE A 149 2.41 -6.39 14.14
C ILE A 149 1.78 -5.43 13.13
N ALA A 150 2.13 -5.60 11.85
CA ALA A 150 1.51 -4.86 10.76
C ALA A 150 0.32 -5.66 10.20
N ASN A 151 -0.78 -4.96 9.93
CA ASN A 151 -1.93 -5.55 9.25
C ASN A 151 -1.67 -5.53 7.73
N GLU A 152 -1.70 -6.70 7.11
CA GLU A 152 -1.60 -6.88 5.66
C GLU A 152 -2.89 -7.54 5.15
N ILE A 153 -3.36 -7.13 3.97
CA ILE A 153 -4.55 -7.73 3.36
C ILE A 153 -4.07 -8.85 2.43
N LYS A 154 -4.46 -10.10 2.71
CA LYS A 154 -4.04 -11.27 1.93
C LYS A 154 -5.01 -11.61 0.80
N GLY A 155 -6.25 -11.13 0.87
CA GLY A 155 -7.25 -11.46 -0.12
C GLY A 155 -8.55 -10.70 0.05
N TYR A 156 -9.34 -10.73 -1.01
CA TYR A 156 -10.62 -10.04 -1.15
C TYR A 156 -11.67 -11.08 -1.54
N ALA A 157 -12.80 -11.06 -0.87
CA ALA A 157 -13.94 -11.91 -1.16
C ALA A 157 -15.20 -11.06 -1.33
N LYS A 158 -16.11 -11.50 -2.18
CA LYS A 158 -17.43 -10.89 -2.28
C LYS A 158 -18.16 -11.05 -0.95
N LYS A 159 -19.11 -10.15 -0.65
CA LYS A 159 -20.13 -10.40 0.36
C LYS A 159 -21.00 -11.57 -0.14
N GLU A 160 -20.52 -12.78 0.03
CA GLU A 160 -21.34 -13.96 -0.11
C GLU A 160 -21.43 -14.58 1.28
N ALA A 161 -22.67 -14.87 1.67
CA ALA A 161 -23.00 -15.68 2.81
C ALA A 161 -22.05 -16.88 2.87
N PRO A 162 -21.66 -17.34 4.08
CA PRO A 162 -20.56 -18.27 4.27
C PRO A 162 -20.64 -19.39 3.25
N ALA A 163 -19.61 -19.47 2.40
CA ALA A 163 -19.41 -20.63 1.54
C ALA A 163 -19.48 -21.85 2.45
N ALA A 164 -20.53 -22.66 2.25
CA ALA A 164 -20.62 -23.98 2.83
C ALA A 164 -19.27 -24.68 2.59
N PRO A 165 -18.73 -25.41 3.60
CA PRO A 165 -17.48 -26.12 3.43
C PRO A 165 -17.59 -26.97 2.16
N ALA A 166 -16.57 -26.86 1.30
CA ALA A 166 -16.48 -27.62 0.07
C ALA A 166 -16.80 -29.09 0.37
N ALA A 167 -17.98 -29.54 -0.07
CA ALA A 167 -18.31 -30.95 -0.09
C ALA A 167 -17.29 -31.58 -1.03
N SER A 168 -16.28 -32.23 -0.46
CA SER A 168 -15.40 -33.14 -1.16
C SER A 168 -16.29 -34.09 -1.96
N ALA A 169 -16.25 -33.94 -3.28
CA ALA A 169 -16.98 -34.78 -4.21
C ALA A 169 -16.67 -36.26 -3.93
N GLN A 170 -17.68 -37.00 -3.47
CA GLN A 170 -17.63 -38.46 -3.53
C GLN A 170 -17.80 -38.85 -5.00
N PRO A 171 -16.90 -39.66 -5.59
CA PRO A 171 -17.09 -40.18 -6.94
C PRO A 171 -18.32 -41.09 -6.96
N GLN A 172 -19.36 -40.70 -7.72
CA GLN A 172 -20.51 -41.55 -7.99
C GLN A 172 -20.04 -42.78 -8.77
N ALA A 173 -20.06 -43.93 -8.11
CA ALA A 173 -19.90 -45.23 -8.73
C ALA A 173 -21.01 -45.42 -9.77
N ASN A 174 -20.59 -45.59 -11.03
CA ASN A 174 -21.47 -45.87 -12.15
C ASN A 174 -21.92 -47.34 -12.08
N THR A 175 -22.93 -47.65 -11.27
CA THR A 175 -23.57 -48.96 -11.23
C THR A 175 -24.77 -48.97 -12.17
N THR A 176 -24.51 -49.24 -13.44
CA THR A 176 -25.55 -49.74 -14.35
C THR A 176 -25.64 -51.26 -14.18
N PRO A 177 -26.73 -51.81 -13.61
CA PRO A 177 -26.86 -53.25 -13.46
C PRO A 177 -27.11 -53.94 -14.83
N PRO A 178 -26.50 -55.12 -15.10
CA PRO A 178 -26.33 -55.67 -16.46
C PRO A 178 -27.56 -56.37 -17.06
N TRP A 179 -28.78 -56.11 -16.60
CA TRP A 179 -29.99 -56.78 -17.10
C TRP A 179 -30.85 -55.93 -18.06
N ARG A 180 -30.39 -54.74 -18.44
CA ARG A 180 -31.08 -53.93 -19.46
C ARG A 180 -30.52 -54.24 -20.87
N ARG A 181 -31.15 -55.21 -21.54
CA ARG A 181 -31.08 -55.41 -23.01
C ARG A 181 -32.06 -54.47 -23.69
N SER A 182 -31.65 -53.87 -24.81
CA SER A 182 -32.50 -53.50 -25.96
C SER A 182 -31.58 -53.40 -27.17
#